data_AF-A0A645ESW4-F1
#
_entry.id   AF-A0A645ESW4-F1
#
_cell.length_a   1.000
_cell.length_b   1.000
_cell.length_c   1.000
_cell.angle_alpha   90.00
_cell.angle_beta   90.00
_cell.angle_gamma   90.00
#
_symmetry.space_group_name_H-M   'P 1'
#
loop_
_entity.id
_entity.type
_entity.pdbx_description
1 polymer ?
#
loop_
_entity_poly.entity_id
_entity_poly.type
_entity_poly.pdbx_seq_one_letter_code
_entity_poly.pdbx_strand_id
1 'polypeptide(L)' 'MPEMDGYEAMQHIRKNPRYINLPIIAVTAKSLKEEREKCIARGADDYISKPVDYDNLIRIIKAWINKQSI' A
#
# COMPACT_ATOMS: atom_id res chain seq x y z
N MET A 1 7.86 -10.61 6.99
CA MET A 1 6.82 -11.03 7.95
C MET A 1 6.82 -12.54 7.95
N PRO A 2 7.01 -13.20 9.11
CA PRO A 2 7.28 -14.64 9.17
C PRO A 2 6.04 -15.54 9.01
N GLU A 3 4.85 -15.06 9.37
CA GLU A 3 3.61 -15.87 9.34
C GLU A 3 2.70 -15.58 8.14
N MET A 4 2.65 -14.31 7.71
CA MET A 4 1.81 -13.83 6.61
C MET A 4 2.61 -12.83 5.80
N ASP A 5 2.54 -12.90 4.48
CA ASP A 5 3.23 -11.91 3.65
C ASP A 5 2.38 -10.62 3.47
N GLY A 6 2.99 -9.59 2.89
CA GLY A 6 2.29 -8.32 2.69
C GLY A 6 1.13 -8.43 1.70
N TYR A 7 1.17 -9.38 0.78
CA TYR A 7 0.13 -9.59 -0.21
C TYR A 7 -1.13 -10.21 0.42
N GLU A 8 -0.95 -11.23 1.23
CA GLU A 8 -2.02 -11.86 2.00
C GLU A 8 -2.67 -10.86 2.95
N ALA A 9 -1.85 -10.05 3.66
CA ALA A 9 -2.36 -9.04 4.57
C ALA A 9 -3.30 -8.04 3.86
N MET A 10 -2.92 -7.55 2.68
CA MET A 10 -3.78 -6.65 1.90
C MET A 10 -5.10 -7.30 1.49
N GLN A 11 -5.05 -8.56 1.03
CA GLN A 11 -6.26 -9.29 0.67
C GLN A 11 -7.18 -9.49 1.88
N HIS A 12 -6.63 -9.80 3.06
CA HIS A 12 -7.40 -9.91 4.29
C HIS A 12 -8.05 -8.57 4.69
N ILE A 13 -7.32 -7.45 4.58
CA ILE A 13 -7.88 -6.13 4.84
C ILE A 13 -9.04 -5.83 3.88
N ARG A 14 -8.86 -6.10 2.57
CA ARG A 14 -9.89 -5.83 1.54
C ARG A 14 -11.13 -6.71 1.63
N LYS A 15 -11.04 -7.88 2.26
CA LYS A 15 -12.21 -8.73 2.54
C LYS A 15 -13.14 -8.14 3.59
N ASN A 16 -12.68 -7.20 4.41
CA ASN A 16 -13.50 -6.56 5.42
C ASN A 16 -14.19 -5.30 4.86
N PRO A 17 -15.54 -5.28 4.72
CA PRO A 17 -16.25 -4.12 4.16
C PRO A 17 -16.00 -2.82 4.92
N ARG A 18 -15.70 -2.90 6.23
CA ARG A 18 -15.34 -1.74 7.06
C ARG A 18 -14.10 -1.00 6.53
N TYR A 19 -13.20 -1.69 5.84
CA TYR A 19 -11.92 -1.15 5.35
C TYR A 19 -11.86 -1.00 3.84
N ILE A 20 -13.01 -1.04 3.15
CA ILE A 20 -13.04 -0.96 1.69
C ILE A 20 -12.41 0.33 1.16
N ASN A 21 -12.55 1.43 1.90
CA ASN A 21 -12.00 2.74 1.56
C ASN A 21 -10.71 3.09 2.33
N LEU A 22 -10.18 2.18 3.16
CA LEU A 22 -8.96 2.44 3.93
C LEU A 22 -7.76 2.44 2.98
N PRO A 23 -6.97 3.54 2.87
CA PRO A 23 -5.79 3.53 2.02
C PRO A 23 -4.75 2.51 2.48
N ILE A 24 -4.24 1.72 1.53
CA ILE A 24 -3.15 0.76 1.74
C ILE A 24 -1.96 1.17 0.88
N ILE A 25 -0.84 1.51 1.53
CA ILE A 25 0.43 1.84 0.86
C ILE A 25 1.41 0.69 1.09
N ALA A 26 1.77 -0.02 0.02
CA ALA A 26 2.67 -1.17 0.10
C ALA A 26 4.14 -0.74 0.08
N VAL A 27 4.97 -1.26 1.00
CA VAL A 27 6.41 -0.98 1.02
C VAL A 27 7.20 -2.20 0.54
N THR A 28 7.83 -2.12 -0.64
CA THR A 28 8.49 -3.26 -1.31
C THR A 28 10.01 -3.08 -1.43
N ALA A 29 10.77 -4.18 -1.31
CA ALA A 29 12.22 -4.20 -1.56
C ALA A 29 12.59 -4.63 -3.00
N LYS A 30 11.59 -4.92 -3.84
CA LYS A 30 11.76 -5.56 -5.16
C LYS A 30 11.62 -4.54 -6.30
N SER A 31 12.06 -4.91 -7.50
CA SER A 31 12.17 -4.02 -8.67
C SER A 31 10.84 -3.35 -9.06
N LEU A 32 10.93 -2.08 -9.47
CA LEU A 32 9.86 -1.07 -9.40
C LEU A 32 8.63 -1.26 -10.31
N LYS A 33 8.72 -2.02 -11.40
CA LYS A 33 7.68 -2.00 -12.44
C LYS A 33 6.70 -3.17 -12.33
N GLU A 34 7.18 -4.40 -12.33
CA GLU A 34 6.32 -5.59 -12.26
C GLU A 34 5.68 -5.77 -10.88
N GLU A 35 6.39 -5.40 -9.81
CA GLU A 35 5.87 -5.53 -8.46
C GLU A 35 4.80 -4.48 -8.15
N ARG A 36 4.84 -3.33 -8.82
CA ARG A 36 3.79 -2.31 -8.69
C ARG A 36 2.43 -2.88 -9.09
N GLU A 37 2.35 -3.49 -10.27
CA GLU A 37 1.11 -4.05 -10.79
C GLU A 37 0.58 -5.16 -9.89
N LYS A 38 1.48 -6.01 -9.37
CA LYS A 38 1.15 -7.07 -8.42
C LYS A 38 0.64 -6.54 -7.07
N CYS A 39 1.20 -5.45 -6.56
CA CYS A 39 0.71 -4.81 -5.33
C CYS A 39 -0.70 -4.24 -5.54
N ILE A 40 -0.90 -3.50 -6.64
CA ILE A 40 -2.19 -2.87 -6.94
C ILE A 40 -3.27 -3.93 -7.17
N ALA A 41 -2.98 -4.97 -7.95
CA ALA A 41 -3.90 -6.08 -8.19
C ALA A 41 -4.30 -6.83 -6.91
N ARG A 42 -3.50 -6.74 -5.85
CA ARG A 42 -3.77 -7.37 -4.54
C ARG A 42 -4.36 -6.42 -3.51
N GLY A 43 -4.70 -5.20 -3.92
CA GLY A 43 -5.46 -4.26 -3.11
C GLY A 43 -4.63 -3.12 -2.50
N ALA A 44 -3.37 -2.95 -2.88
CA ALA A 44 -2.65 -1.72 -2.58
C ALA A 44 -3.24 -0.56 -3.40
N ASP A 45 -3.38 0.61 -2.78
CA ASP A 45 -3.73 1.84 -3.50
C ASP A 45 -2.49 2.59 -3.99
N ASP A 46 -1.37 2.42 -3.28
CA ASP A 46 -0.09 3.00 -3.62
C ASP A 46 1.07 2.12 -3.14
N TYR A 47 2.29 2.49 -3.51
CA TYR A 47 3.48 1.73 -3.17
C TYR A 47 4.72 2.61 -3.04
N ILE A 48 5.69 2.12 -2.26
CA ILE A 48 6.98 2.78 -2.01
C ILE A 48 8.08 1.72 -2.04
N SER A 49 9.21 2.02 -2.67
CA SER A 49 10.38 1.15 -2.65
C SER A 49 11.21 1.33 -1.38
N LYS A 50 11.87 0.25 -0.94
CA LYS A 50 12.93 0.30 0.06
C LYS A 50 14.28 0.63 -0.61
N PRO A 51 15.21 1.32 0.08
CA PRO A 51 15.04 1.93 1.40
C PRO A 51 14.00 3.06 1.36
N VAL A 52 13.24 3.20 2.45
CA VAL A 52 12.14 4.17 2.50
C VAL A 52 12.71 5.58 2.60
N ASP A 53 12.37 6.42 1.63
CA ASP A 53 12.53 7.86 1.70
C ASP A 53 11.38 8.45 2.53
N TYR A 54 11.72 9.04 3.69
CA TYR A 54 10.75 9.62 4.62
C TYR A 54 10.00 10.81 4.04
N ASP A 55 10.65 11.66 3.24
CA ASP A 55 10.00 12.82 2.63
C ASP A 55 8.95 12.37 1.62
N ASN A 56 9.30 11.36 0.81
CA ASN A 56 8.37 10.76 -0.12
C ASN A 56 7.21 10.05 0.60
N LEU A 57 7.48 9.30 1.68
CA LEU A 57 6.45 8.64 2.49
C LEU A 57 5.45 9.66 3.07
N ILE A 58 5.96 10.74 3.68
CA ILE A 58 5.10 11.80 4.25
C ILE A 58 4.26 12.45 3.16
N ARG A 59 4.83 12.71 1.98
CA ARG A 59 4.09 13.26 0.83
C ARG A 59 2.93 12.36 0.42
N ILE A 60 3.16 11.04 0.30
CA ILE A 60 2.13 10.06 -0.08
C ILE A 60 1.03 10.00 0.98
N ILE A 61 1.40 9.93 2.26
CA ILE A 61 0.42 9.92 3.36
C ILE A 61 -0.47 11.17 3.33
N LYS A 62 0.12 12.36 3.16
CA LYS A 62 -0.64 13.61 3.04
C LYS A 62 -1.61 13.60 1.86
N ALA A 63 -1.19 13.06 0.72
CA ALA A 63 -2.06 12.94 -0.45
C ALA A 63 -3.29 12.05 -0.16
N TRP A 64 -3.11 10.92 0.53
CA TRP A 64 -4.19 9.99 0.87
C TRP A 64 -5.12 10.50 1.98
N ILE A 65 -4.62 11.30 2.92
CA ILE A 65 -5.46 11.98 3.93
C ILE A 65 -6.33 13.04 3.26
N ASN A 66 -5.74 13.88 2.41
CA ASN A 66 -6.47 14.96 1.75
C ASN A 66 -7.53 14.43 0.77
N LYS A 67 -7.26 13.31 0.10
CA LYS A 67 -8.20 12.67 -0.84
C LYS A 67 -9.46 12.12 -0.15
N GLN A 68 -9.43 11.85 1.15
CA GLN A 68 -10.60 11.42 1.93
C GLN A 68 -11.45 12.57 2.46
N SER A 69 -10.98 13.82 2.32
CA SER A 69 -11.67 15.02 2.85
C SER A 69 -12.57 15.71 1.82
N ILE A 70 -12.91 15.02 0.71
CA ILE A 70 -13.74 15.53 -0.40
C ILE A 70 -14.90 14.56 -0.62
#